data_AF-A0A349LV30-F1
#
_entry.id   AF-A0A349LV30-F1
#
_cell.length_a   1.000
_cell.length_b   1.000
_cell.length_c   1.000
_cell.angle_alpha   90.00
_cell.angle_beta   90.00
_cell.angle_gamma   90.00
#
_symmetry.space_group_name_H-M   'P 1'
#
loop_
_entity.id
_entity.type
_entity.pdbx_description
1 polymer ?
#
loop_
_entity_poly.entity_id
_entity_poly.type
_entity_poly.pdbx_seq_one_letter_code
_entity_poly.pdbx_strand_id
1 'polypeptide(L)'
;MWSILALLALLAVIVGLIIKTETLGKDYKRLQAQARIVDSDSQQVQQVTFELAETLALALTSQLHAARRMSRFDEKDLDLFELCLQAIPLVCKEMLIRRPSLSAAFQRSMRQLTDIDPALIEGLITRHGRLVQAWQRNSLPGYLQLCQQIVLLVQEYSHKDTLRATPDASVI
;
A
#
# COMPACT_ATOMS: atom_id res chain seq x y z
N MET A 1 -5.89 73.02 -11.49
CA MET A 1 -6.29 72.37 -10.21
C MET A 1 -6.75 70.93 -10.39
N TRP A 2 -7.63 70.61 -11.35
CA TRP A 2 -8.12 69.25 -11.59
C TRP A 2 -7.05 68.20 -11.89
N SER A 3 -6.02 68.56 -12.66
CA SER A 3 -4.88 67.70 -12.98
C SER A 3 -4.06 67.29 -11.74
N ILE A 4 -3.92 68.19 -10.76
CA ILE A 4 -3.20 67.92 -9.49
C ILE A 4 -4.01 66.94 -8.63
N LEU A 5 -5.33 67.10 -8.61
CA LEU A 5 -6.26 66.24 -7.86
C LEU A 5 -6.32 64.81 -8.44
N ALA A 6 -6.31 64.69 -9.77
CA ALA A 6 -6.20 63.40 -10.45
C ALA A 6 -4.87 62.68 -10.16
N LEU A 7 -3.76 63.43 -10.10
CA LEU A 7 -2.43 62.90 -9.79
C LEU A 7 -2.35 62.36 -8.35
N LEU A 8 -2.93 63.08 -7.38
CA LEU A 8 -3.03 62.64 -5.99
C LEU A 8 -3.89 61.38 -5.82
N ALA A 9 -5.02 61.30 -6.51
CA ALA A 9 -5.87 60.11 -6.48
C ALA A 9 -5.16 58.88 -7.08
N LEU A 10 -4.45 59.06 -8.19
CA LEU A 10 -3.68 57.99 -8.83
C LEU A 10 -2.52 57.52 -7.94
N LEU A 11 -1.85 58.45 -7.25
CA LEU A 11 -0.80 58.11 -6.28
C LEU A 11 -1.36 57.29 -5.10
N ALA A 12 -2.52 57.65 -4.57
CA ALA A 12 -3.19 56.89 -3.51
C ALA A 12 -3.56 55.45 -3.95
N VAL A 13 -4.02 55.28 -5.20
CA VAL A 13 -4.32 53.95 -5.77
C VAL A 13 -3.06 53.10 -5.93
N ILE A 14 -1.96 53.69 -6.42
CA ILE A 14 -0.67 52.99 -6.57
C ILE A 14 -0.15 52.55 -5.20
N VAL A 15 -0.17 53.44 -4.20
CA VAL A 15 0.24 53.11 -2.83
C VAL A 15 -0.63 52.00 -2.24
N GLY A 16 -1.95 52.04 -2.45
CA GLY A 16 -2.87 50.97 -2.03
C GLY A 16 -2.56 49.62 -2.70
N LEU A 17 -2.23 49.62 -4.00
CA LEU A 17 -1.83 48.42 -4.73
C LEU A 17 -0.50 47.86 -4.22
N ILE A 18 0.49 48.72 -3.94
CA ILE A 18 1.78 48.29 -3.38
C ILE A 18 1.58 47.59 -2.04
N ILE A 19 0.84 48.20 -1.12
CA ILE A 19 0.55 47.60 0.19
C ILE A 19 -0.13 46.23 0.03
N LYS A 20 -1.10 46.12 -0.88
CA LYS A 20 -1.79 44.84 -1.15
C LYS A 20 -0.85 43.80 -1.75
N THR A 21 0.04 44.18 -2.67
CA THR A 21 1.03 43.26 -3.24
C THR A 21 2.03 42.77 -2.21
N GLU A 22 2.41 43.60 -1.24
CA GLU A 22 3.28 43.20 -0.15
C GLU A 22 2.61 42.21 0.82
N THR A 23 1.32 42.41 1.14
CA THR A 23 0.58 41.47 1.98
C THR A 23 0.40 40.12 1.28
N LEU A 24 -0.01 40.11 0.01
CA LEU A 24 -0.08 38.89 -0.79
C LEU A 24 1.29 38.19 -0.91
N GLY A 25 2.38 38.94 -1.05
CA GLY A 25 3.73 38.39 -1.10
C GLY A 25 4.16 37.70 0.20
N LYS A 26 3.76 38.24 1.35
CA LYS A 26 4.01 37.63 2.67
C LYS A 26 3.17 36.36 2.86
N ASP A 27 1.90 36.39 2.45
CA ASP A 27 1.01 35.24 2.55
C ASP A 27 1.44 34.12 1.61
N TYR A 28 1.87 34.44 0.39
CA TYR A 28 2.45 33.47 -0.54
C TYR A 28 3.68 32.77 0.05
N LYS A 29 4.61 33.51 0.67
CA LYS A 29 5.79 32.93 1.32
C LYS A 29 5.42 32.02 2.51
N ARG A 30 4.42 32.41 3.30
CA ARG A 30 3.90 31.59 4.42
C ARG A 30 3.26 30.30 3.90
N LEU A 31 2.40 30.40 2.90
CA LEU A 31 1.77 29.24 2.23
C LEU A 31 2.83 28.32 1.62
N GLN A 32 3.86 28.87 0.98
CA GLN A 32 4.95 28.09 0.41
C GLN A 32 5.78 27.37 1.49
N ALA A 33 6.04 28.02 2.63
CA ALA A 33 6.73 27.40 3.76
C ALA A 33 5.88 26.26 4.37
N GLN A 34 4.57 26.47 4.54
CA GLN A 34 3.65 25.44 5.01
C GLN A 34 3.57 24.25 4.04
N ALA A 35 3.49 24.52 2.74
CA ALA A 35 3.49 23.46 1.72
C ALA A 35 4.76 22.60 1.81
N ARG A 36 5.94 23.22 1.98
CA ARG A 36 7.20 22.48 2.14
C ARG A 36 7.24 21.60 3.39
N ILE A 37 6.68 22.07 4.51
CA ILE A 37 6.60 21.28 5.74
C ILE A 37 5.69 20.07 5.51
N VAL A 38 4.51 20.28 4.93
CA VAL A 38 3.57 19.20 4.61
C VAL A 38 4.17 18.20 3.62
N ASP A 39 4.93 18.67 2.62
CA ASP A 39 5.63 17.79 1.68
C ASP A 39 6.69 16.93 2.39
N SER A 40 7.47 17.53 3.31
CA SER A 40 8.45 16.82 4.13
C SER A 40 7.79 15.77 5.02
N ASP A 41 6.70 16.13 5.71
CA ASP A 41 5.95 15.21 6.57
C ASP A 41 5.35 14.06 5.75
N SER A 42 4.83 14.37 4.55
CA SER A 42 4.31 13.35 3.62
C SER A 42 5.40 12.38 3.18
N GLN A 43 6.61 12.85 2.90
CA GLN A 43 7.74 11.99 2.54
C GLN A 43 8.15 11.08 3.71
N GLN A 44 8.21 11.64 4.91
CA GLN A 44 8.54 10.86 6.11
C GLN A 44 7.50 9.77 6.39
N VAL A 45 6.21 10.10 6.28
CA VAL A 45 5.12 9.13 6.44
C VAL A 45 5.18 8.04 5.37
N GLN A 46 5.51 8.38 4.11
CA GLN A 46 5.69 7.40 3.04
C GLN A 46 6.85 6.44 3.33
N GLN A 47 7.98 6.94 3.84
CA GLN A 47 9.13 6.11 4.22
C GLN A 47 8.76 5.12 5.33
N VAL A 48 8.16 5.61 6.42
CA VAL A 48 7.73 4.75 7.54
C VAL A 48 6.70 3.71 7.07
N THR A 49 5.78 4.09 6.18
CA THR A 49 4.79 3.16 5.62
C THR A 49 5.46 2.06 4.79
N PHE A 50 6.51 2.40 4.04
CA PHE A 50 7.26 1.43 3.26
C PHE A 50 8.06 0.47 4.13
N GLU A 51 8.79 0.97 5.14
CA GLU A 51 9.51 0.14 6.11
C GLU A 51 8.57 -0.82 6.86
N LEU A 52 7.39 -0.34 7.23
CA LEU A 52 6.37 -1.17 7.87
C LEU A 52 5.85 -2.26 6.92
N ALA A 53 5.65 -1.94 5.64
CA ALA A 53 5.23 -2.90 4.63
C ALA A 53 6.27 -4.00 4.42
N GLU A 54 7.56 -3.66 4.38
CA GLU A 54 8.66 -4.63 4.31
C GLU A 54 8.70 -5.53 5.56
N THR A 55 8.60 -4.94 6.74
CA THR A 55 8.60 -5.69 8.01
C THR A 55 7.42 -6.68 8.05
N LEU A 56 6.24 -6.24 7.60
CA LEU A 56 5.05 -7.08 7.53
C LEU A 56 5.21 -8.20 6.49
N ALA A 57 5.76 -7.91 5.32
CA ALA A 57 6.06 -8.91 4.30
C ALA A 57 6.99 -10.01 4.85
N LEU A 58 8.10 -9.61 5.49
CA LEU A 58 9.05 -10.55 6.10
C LEU A 58 8.41 -11.40 7.20
N ALA A 59 7.59 -10.78 8.06
CA ALA A 59 6.91 -11.49 9.14
C ALA A 59 5.92 -12.55 8.59
N LEU A 60 5.11 -12.19 7.59
CA LEU A 60 4.15 -13.09 6.97
C LEU A 60 4.85 -14.22 6.20
N THR A 61 5.91 -13.91 5.45
CA THR A 61 6.68 -14.92 4.71
C THR A 61 7.35 -15.92 5.66
N SER A 62 7.92 -15.44 6.78
CA SER A 62 8.47 -16.31 7.82
C SER A 62 7.41 -17.28 8.40
N GLN A 63 6.22 -16.76 8.69
CA GLN A 63 5.10 -17.58 9.16
C GLN A 63 4.62 -18.59 8.11
N LEU A 64 4.60 -18.19 6.83
CA LEU A 64 4.28 -19.08 5.71
C LEU A 64 5.30 -20.22 5.63
N HIS A 65 6.60 -19.93 5.69
CA HIS A 65 7.64 -20.97 5.66
C HIS A 65 7.61 -21.91 6.87
N ALA A 66 7.25 -21.39 8.04
CA ALA A 66 7.03 -22.23 9.22
C ALA A 66 5.89 -23.24 8.99
N ALA A 67 4.76 -22.77 8.44
CA ALA A 67 3.61 -23.62 8.12
C ALA A 67 3.84 -24.55 6.91
N ARG A 68 4.62 -24.10 5.92
CA ARG A 68 4.99 -24.84 4.70
C ARG A 68 5.61 -26.20 5.04
N ARG A 69 6.49 -26.24 6.04
CA ARG A 69 7.17 -27.48 6.49
C ARG A 69 6.23 -28.58 7.00
N MET A 70 5.00 -28.23 7.35
CA MET A 70 4.04 -29.12 7.98
C MET A 70 2.73 -29.27 7.18
N SER A 71 2.59 -28.60 6.05
CA SER A 71 1.36 -28.64 5.23
C SER A 71 1.54 -29.52 4.00
N ARG A 72 0.51 -30.27 3.60
CA ARG A 72 0.46 -30.98 2.30
C ARG A 72 -0.03 -30.12 1.13
N PHE A 73 0.10 -28.79 1.23
CA PHE A 73 -0.31 -27.89 0.16
C PHE A 73 0.55 -28.12 -1.10
N ASP A 74 -0.02 -27.90 -2.30
CA ASP A 74 0.77 -28.02 -3.53
C ASP A 74 1.90 -27.00 -3.52
N GLU A 75 3.10 -27.44 -3.89
CA GLU A 75 4.31 -26.63 -3.78
C GLU A 75 4.24 -25.41 -4.69
N LYS A 76 3.61 -25.57 -5.86
CA LYS A 76 3.36 -24.48 -6.81
C LYS A 76 2.42 -23.41 -6.25
N ASP A 77 1.37 -23.80 -5.53
CA ASP A 77 0.43 -22.86 -4.93
C ASP A 77 1.09 -22.10 -3.76
N LEU A 78 1.97 -22.77 -3.01
CA LEU A 78 2.76 -22.15 -1.94
C LEU A 78 3.74 -21.12 -2.48
N ASP A 79 4.42 -21.40 -3.59
CA ASP A 79 5.33 -20.45 -4.23
C ASP A 79 4.56 -19.22 -4.75
N LEU A 80 3.35 -19.39 -5.29
CA LEU A 80 2.48 -18.28 -5.69
C LEU A 80 2.01 -17.45 -4.49
N PHE A 81 1.73 -18.08 -3.35
CA PHE A 81 1.39 -17.37 -2.11
C PHE A 81 2.56 -16.59 -1.53
N GLU A 82 3.76 -17.16 -1.55
CA GLU A 82 4.98 -16.48 -1.13
C GLU A 82 5.23 -15.23 -1.98
N LEU A 83 5.02 -15.35 -3.28
CA LEU A 83 5.17 -14.25 -4.22
C LEU A 83 4.18 -13.10 -3.95
N CYS A 84 2.94 -13.40 -3.56
CA CYS A 84 1.98 -12.39 -3.10
C CYS A 84 2.48 -11.63 -1.86
N LEU A 85 3.09 -12.35 -0.90
CA LEU A 85 3.64 -11.74 0.31
C LEU A 85 4.85 -10.85 -0.01
N GLN A 86 5.74 -11.31 -0.88
CA GLN A 86 6.89 -10.54 -1.35
C GLN A 86 6.47 -9.29 -2.15
N ALA A 87 5.32 -9.32 -2.82
CA ALA A 87 4.79 -8.18 -3.57
C ALA A 87 4.23 -7.05 -2.70
N ILE A 88 4.03 -7.25 -1.39
CA ILE A 88 3.44 -6.25 -0.47
C ILE A 88 4.13 -4.88 -0.56
N PRO A 89 5.46 -4.75 -0.45
CA PRO A 89 6.12 -3.44 -0.48
C PRO A 89 5.96 -2.74 -1.82
N LEU A 90 5.98 -3.48 -2.93
CA LEU A 90 5.81 -2.95 -4.28
C LEU A 90 4.37 -2.48 -4.53
N VAL A 91 3.37 -3.27 -4.10
CA VAL A 91 1.96 -2.88 -4.20
C VAL A 91 1.67 -1.64 -3.35
N CYS A 92 2.19 -1.59 -2.11
CA CYS A 92 2.12 -0.38 -1.27
C CYS A 92 2.69 0.84 -1.99
N LYS A 93 3.88 0.71 -2.58
CA LYS A 93 4.56 1.78 -3.30
C LYS A 93 3.77 2.28 -4.51
N GLU A 94 3.29 1.37 -5.38
CA GLU A 94 2.49 1.74 -6.55
C GLU A 94 1.17 2.42 -6.15
N MET A 95 0.50 1.92 -5.11
CA MET A 95 -0.76 2.50 -4.63
C MET A 95 -0.59 3.88 -3.98
N LEU A 96 0.52 4.13 -3.28
CA LEU A 96 0.80 5.44 -2.66
C LEU A 96 1.22 6.50 -3.68
N ILE A 97 1.99 6.13 -4.69
CA ILE A 97 2.53 7.08 -5.68
C ILE A 97 1.49 7.40 -6.76
N ARG A 98 0.85 6.37 -7.35
CA ARG A 98 0.05 6.52 -8.57
C ARG A 98 -1.46 6.35 -8.35
N ARG A 99 -1.86 5.89 -7.16
CA ARG A 99 -3.25 5.55 -6.81
C ARG A 99 -4.04 4.76 -7.88
N PRO A 100 -3.45 3.73 -8.53
CA PRO A 100 -4.20 2.86 -9.42
C PRO A 100 -5.17 1.96 -8.63
N SER A 101 -6.02 1.21 -9.34
CA SER A 101 -6.73 0.08 -8.73
C SER A 101 -5.74 -0.94 -8.17
N LEU A 102 -6.14 -1.70 -7.14
CA LEU A 102 -5.32 -2.77 -6.59
C LEU A 102 -4.92 -3.78 -7.66
N SER A 103 -5.84 -4.17 -8.55
CA SER A 103 -5.54 -5.09 -9.65
C SER A 103 -4.42 -4.58 -10.55
N ALA A 104 -4.44 -3.29 -10.90
CA ALA A 104 -3.43 -2.68 -11.75
C ALA A 104 -2.09 -2.49 -11.02
N ALA A 105 -2.12 -2.14 -9.72
CA ALA A 105 -0.93 -2.09 -8.88
C ALA A 105 -0.29 -3.47 -8.79
N PHE A 106 -1.09 -4.48 -8.46
CA PHE A 106 -0.67 -5.87 -8.32
C PHE A 106 -0.05 -6.39 -9.62
N GLN A 107 -0.75 -6.26 -10.75
CA GLN A 107 -0.21 -6.73 -12.04
C GLN A 107 1.13 -6.08 -12.40
N ARG A 108 1.33 -4.78 -12.10
CA ARG A 108 2.61 -4.12 -12.32
C ARG A 108 3.70 -4.62 -11.37
N SER A 109 3.38 -4.75 -10.08
CA SER A 109 4.30 -5.29 -9.08
C SER A 109 4.72 -6.72 -9.41
N MET A 110 3.77 -7.55 -9.87
CA MET A 110 4.03 -8.91 -10.27
C MET A 110 5.00 -8.99 -11.46
N ARG A 111 4.80 -8.17 -12.49
CA ARG A 111 5.73 -8.06 -13.63
C ARG A 111 7.14 -7.59 -13.25
N GLN A 112 7.30 -6.92 -12.11
CA GLN A 112 8.62 -6.51 -11.61
C GLN A 112 9.32 -7.64 -10.84
N LEU A 113 8.55 -8.55 -10.23
CA LEU A 113 9.08 -9.66 -9.45
C LEU A 113 9.28 -10.93 -10.28
N THR A 114 8.46 -11.16 -11.31
CA THR A 114 8.45 -12.40 -12.07
C THR A 114 7.78 -12.24 -13.44
N ASP A 115 8.00 -13.22 -14.32
CA ASP A 115 7.31 -13.36 -15.62
C ASP A 115 6.03 -14.22 -15.53
N ILE A 116 5.61 -14.63 -14.33
CA ILE A 116 4.39 -15.41 -14.12
C ILE A 116 3.15 -14.58 -14.43
N ASP A 117 2.20 -15.18 -15.15
CA ASP A 117 0.94 -14.54 -15.50
C ASP A 117 0.12 -14.23 -14.22
N PRO A 118 -0.24 -12.95 -13.97
CA PRO A 118 -1.10 -12.56 -12.85
C PRO A 118 -2.45 -13.30 -12.81
N ALA A 119 -2.94 -13.78 -13.96
CA ALA A 119 -4.16 -14.56 -14.05
C ALA A 119 -4.09 -15.89 -13.29
N LEU A 120 -2.91 -16.49 -13.14
CA LEU A 120 -2.71 -17.72 -12.37
C LEU A 120 -2.96 -17.47 -10.87
N ILE A 121 -2.49 -16.32 -10.38
CA ILE A 121 -2.67 -15.93 -8.98
C ILE A 121 -4.13 -15.55 -8.72
N GLU A 122 -4.76 -14.80 -9.62
CA GLU A 122 -6.20 -14.52 -9.51
C GLU A 122 -7.03 -15.82 -9.56
N GLY A 123 -6.64 -16.79 -10.38
CA GLY A 123 -7.22 -18.12 -10.40
C GLY A 123 -7.07 -18.86 -9.07
N LEU A 124 -5.91 -18.76 -8.42
CA LEU A 124 -5.66 -19.35 -7.10
C LEU A 124 -6.50 -18.65 -6.01
N ILE A 125 -6.57 -17.32 -6.04
CA ILE A 125 -7.37 -16.52 -5.10
C ILE A 125 -8.85 -16.87 -5.23
N THR A 126 -9.36 -17.03 -6.45
CA THR A 126 -10.78 -17.36 -6.70
C THR A 126 -11.16 -18.78 -6.30
N ARG A 127 -10.22 -19.72 -6.27
CA ARG A 127 -10.44 -21.08 -5.72
C ARG A 127 -10.67 -21.08 -4.20
N HIS A 128 -10.17 -20.07 -3.49
CA HIS A 128 -10.33 -19.97 -2.05
C HIS A 128 -11.30 -18.84 -1.69
N GLY A 129 -12.57 -19.18 -1.46
CA GLY A 129 -13.64 -18.21 -1.20
C GLY A 129 -13.34 -17.17 -0.10
N ARG A 130 -12.52 -17.50 0.90
CA ARG A 130 -12.08 -16.53 1.93
C ARG A 130 -11.14 -15.44 1.42
N LEU A 131 -10.35 -15.72 0.37
CA LEU A 131 -9.42 -14.77 -0.23
C LEU A 131 -10.15 -13.81 -1.18
N VAL A 132 -11.22 -14.29 -1.82
CA VAL A 132 -12.03 -13.51 -2.78
C VAL A 132 -12.58 -12.23 -2.17
N GLN A 133 -13.12 -12.28 -0.95
CA GLN A 133 -13.69 -11.09 -0.33
C GLN A 133 -12.65 -10.00 -0.09
N ALA A 134 -11.43 -10.39 0.31
CA ALA A 134 -10.34 -9.46 0.54
C ALA A 134 -9.80 -8.87 -0.78
N TRP A 135 -9.75 -9.68 -1.85
CA TRP A 135 -9.37 -9.26 -3.20
C TRP A 135 -10.37 -8.28 -3.82
N GLN A 136 -11.67 -8.57 -3.71
CA GLN A 136 -12.75 -7.74 -4.29
C GLN A 136 -12.84 -6.34 -3.68
N ARG A 137 -12.32 -6.14 -2.46
CA ARG A 137 -12.24 -4.80 -1.84
C ARG A 137 -11.36 -3.81 -2.62
N ASN A 138 -10.52 -4.30 -3.55
CA ASN A 138 -9.74 -3.50 -4.49
C ASN A 138 -8.97 -2.33 -3.84
N SER A 139 -8.46 -2.56 -2.63
CA SER A 139 -7.84 -1.54 -1.79
C SER A 139 -6.64 -2.12 -1.07
N LEU A 140 -5.70 -1.26 -0.67
CA LEU A 140 -4.49 -1.68 0.01
C LEU A 140 -4.79 -2.47 1.31
N PRO A 141 -5.71 -2.05 2.19
CA PRO A 141 -6.07 -2.84 3.37
C PRO A 141 -6.68 -4.21 3.00
N GLY A 142 -7.44 -4.28 1.91
CA GLY A 142 -7.98 -5.55 1.39
C GLY A 142 -6.86 -6.49 0.95
N TYR A 143 -5.82 -5.97 0.29
CA TYR A 143 -4.65 -6.76 -0.11
C TYR A 143 -3.84 -7.27 1.09
N LEU A 144 -3.61 -6.44 2.10
CA LEU A 144 -2.93 -6.86 3.33
C LEU A 144 -3.73 -7.93 4.09
N GLN A 145 -5.06 -7.77 4.15
CA GLN A 145 -5.94 -8.79 4.71
C GLN A 145 -5.88 -10.10 3.91
N LEU A 146 -5.82 -10.04 2.58
CA LEU A 146 -5.65 -11.21 1.72
C LEU A 146 -4.34 -11.94 2.05
N CYS A 147 -3.24 -11.21 2.15
CA CYS A 147 -1.93 -11.73 2.51
C CYS A 147 -1.94 -12.43 3.89
N GLN A 148 -2.61 -11.83 4.87
CA GLN A 148 -2.79 -12.43 6.19
C GLN A 148 -3.65 -13.71 6.14
N GLN A 149 -4.73 -13.70 5.36
CA GLN A 149 -5.62 -14.87 5.21
C GLN A 149 -4.94 -16.02 4.48
N ILE A 150 -4.00 -15.75 3.57
CA ILE A 150 -3.15 -16.76 2.93
C ILE A 150 -2.31 -17.51 3.98
N VAL A 151 -1.64 -16.78 4.88
CA VAL A 151 -0.80 -17.41 5.92
C VAL A 151 -1.66 -18.26 6.86
N LEU A 152 -2.81 -17.74 7.30
CA LEU A 152 -3.76 -18.49 8.12
C LEU A 152 -4.27 -19.75 7.41
N LEU A 153 -4.50 -19.66 6.09
CA LEU A 153 -4.92 -20.79 5.29
C LEU A 153 -3.91 -21.92 5.31
N VAL A 154 -2.64 -21.60 5.09
CA VAL A 154 -1.57 -22.61 5.09
C VAL A 154 -1.35 -23.18 6.50
N GLN A 155 -1.46 -22.34 7.55
CA GLN A 155 -1.38 -22.77 8.94
C GLN A 155 -2.51 -23.74 9.33
N GLU A 156 -3.75 -23.46 8.95
CA GLU A 156 -4.90 -24.34 9.22
C GLU A 156 -4.75 -25.71 8.54
N TYR A 157 -4.29 -25.73 7.29
CA TYR A 157 -4.04 -26.98 6.58
C TYR A 157 -2.91 -27.78 7.24
N SER A 158 -1.83 -27.11 7.65
CA SER A 158 -0.78 -27.73 8.45
C SER A 158 -1.30 -28.32 9.77
N HIS A 159 -2.13 -27.60 10.53
CA HIS A 159 -2.63 -28.09 11.83
C HIS A 159 -3.60 -29.26 11.68
N LYS A 160 -4.47 -29.24 10.65
CA LYS A 160 -5.37 -30.35 10.33
C LYS A 160 -4.59 -31.61 9.96
N ASP A 161 -3.45 -31.46 9.29
CA ASP A 161 -2.59 -32.59 8.95
C ASP A 161 -1.85 -33.14 10.18
N THR A 162 -1.39 -32.28 11.11
CA THR A 162 -0.79 -32.73 12.38
C THR A 162 -1.78 -33.55 13.23
N LEU A 163 -3.04 -33.12 13.32
CA LEU A 163 -4.09 -33.85 14.04
C LEU A 163 -4.49 -35.17 13.37
N ARG A 164 -4.36 -35.26 12.04
CA ARG A 164 -4.62 -36.51 11.29
C ARG A 164 -3.43 -37.47 11.33
N ALA A 165 -2.21 -36.98 11.52
CA ALA A 165 -1.00 -37.79 11.62
C ALA A 165 -0.84 -38.48 12.99
N THR A 166 -1.70 -38.20 13.96
CA THR A 166 -1.87 -38.96 15.20
C THR A 166 -3.09 -39.90 15.10
N PRO A 167 -3.00 -41.07 14.45
CA PRO A 167 -3.97 -42.14 14.68
C PRO A 167 -3.60 -42.86 15.98
N ASP A 168 -4.57 -42.97 16.88
CA ASP A 168 -4.69 -44.00 17.93
C ASP A 168 -3.41 -44.45 18.64
N ALA A 169 -3.01 -43.69 19.68
CA ALA A 169 -2.25 -44.23 20.81
C ALA A 169 -3.20 -44.65 21.96
N SER A 170 -4.35 -45.23 21.62
CA SER A 170 -5.25 -45.84 22.59
C SER A 170 -5.95 -47.03 21.95
N VAL A 171 -5.29 -48.19 22.05
CA VAL A 171 -5.84 -49.54 22.27
C VAL A 171 -4.66 -50.50 22.10
N ILE A 172 -4.06 -50.90 23.22
CA ILE A 172 -3.75 -52.27 23.67
C ILE A 172 -3.33 -52.14 25.14
#